data_AF-A0A1J0JGA9-F1
#
_entry.id   AF-A0A1J0JGA9-F1
#
_cell.length_a   1.000
_cell.length_b   1.000
_cell.length_c   1.000
_cell.angle_alpha   90.00
_cell.angle_beta   90.00
_cell.angle_gamma   90.00
#
_symmetry.space_group_name_H-M   'P 1'
#
loop_
_entity.id
_entity.type
_entity.pdbx_description
1 polymer ?
#
loop_
_entity_poly.entity_id
_entity_poly.type
_entity_poly.pdbx_seq_one_letter_code
_entity_poly.pdbx_strand_id
1 'polypeptide(L)'
;MRMNRKKTHDNLLNIATIVPFIFILVMLILHLVLPDKTFSREEMRYLGQWPTFHVESVMNGNYKTKVESYFSDQFPLRNFWVHIQESSNKIL
;
A
#
# COMPACT_ATOMS: atom_id res chain seq x y z
N MET A 1 41.94 13.36 13.77
CA MET A 1 41.17 12.17 13.35
C MET A 1 39.93 12.62 12.55
N ARG A 2 40.02 12.77 11.21
CA ARG A 2 39.00 13.46 10.37
C ARG A 2 38.39 12.59 9.25
N MET A 3 38.77 11.31 9.18
CA MET A 3 38.43 10.44 8.04
C MET A 3 37.12 9.65 8.14
N ASN A 4 36.41 9.66 9.27
CA ASN A 4 35.21 8.79 9.40
C ASN A 4 33.88 9.46 9.01
N ARG A 5 33.80 10.80 8.95
CA ARG A 5 32.51 11.50 8.72
C ARG A 5 31.97 11.33 7.30
N LYS A 6 32.83 11.45 6.26
CA LYS A 6 32.39 11.29 4.86
C LYS A 6 31.86 9.88 4.60
N LYS A 7 32.65 8.86 4.97
CA LYS A 7 32.25 7.46 4.85
C LYS A 7 30.96 7.13 5.61
N THR A 8 30.73 7.70 6.80
CA THR A 8 29.44 7.54 7.51
C THR A 8 28.28 8.25 6.82
N HIS A 9 28.48 9.43 6.23
CA HIS A 9 27.43 10.11 5.47
C HIS A 9 27.10 9.36 4.17
N ASP A 10 28.11 8.86 3.47
CA ASP A 10 27.93 8.08 2.23
C ASP A 10 27.21 6.75 2.52
N ASN A 11 27.58 6.06 3.60
CA ASN A 11 26.89 4.84 4.03
C ASN A 11 25.46 5.14 4.52
N LEU A 12 25.25 6.22 5.27
CA LEU A 12 23.92 6.64 5.75
C LEU A 12 23.01 7.03 4.58
N LEU A 13 23.56 7.71 3.56
CA LEU A 13 22.85 8.10 2.35
C LEU A 13 22.45 6.88 1.51
N ASN A 14 23.33 5.89 1.39
CA ASN A 14 23.03 4.63 0.70
C ASN A 14 21.99 3.79 1.44
N ILE A 15 22.05 3.72 2.78
CA ILE A 15 21.03 3.02 3.58
C ILE A 15 19.68 3.72 3.43
N ALA A 16 19.64 5.06 3.54
CA ALA A 16 18.41 5.84 3.41
C ALA A 16 17.74 5.68 2.04
N THR A 17 18.51 5.45 0.98
CA THR A 17 17.97 5.21 -0.36
C THR A 17 17.45 3.78 -0.56
N ILE A 18 18.06 2.76 0.04
CA ILE A 18 17.68 1.35 -0.15
C ILE A 18 16.45 0.95 0.68
N VAL A 19 16.31 1.50 1.89
CA VAL A 19 15.19 1.20 2.80
C VAL A 19 13.79 1.31 2.16
N PRO A 20 13.42 2.38 1.44
CA PRO A 20 12.09 2.48 0.82
C PRO A 20 11.85 1.41 -0.25
N PHE A 21 12.87 1.01 -1.02
CA PHE A 21 12.71 -0.05 -2.02
C PHE A 21 12.45 -1.41 -1.37
N ILE A 22 13.19 -1.73 -0.31
CA ILE A 22 12.95 -2.97 0.46
C ILE A 22 11.54 -2.95 1.06
N PHE A 23 11.10 -1.80 1.60
CA PHE A 23 9.76 -1.66 2.14
C PHE A 23 8.67 -1.91 1.10
N ILE A 24 8.79 -1.31 -0.10
CA ILE A 24 7.85 -1.54 -1.20
C ILE A 24 7.86 -3.02 -1.63
N LEU A 25 9.03 -3.65 -1.71
CA LEU A 25 9.15 -5.07 -2.07
C LEU A 25 8.46 -5.98 -1.04
N VAL A 26 8.65 -5.72 0.26
CA VAL A 26 7.98 -6.47 1.33
C VAL A 26 6.46 -6.29 1.25
N MET A 27 5.98 -5.07 1.00
CA MET A 27 4.55 -4.81 0.81
C MET A 27 3.99 -5.55 -0.41
N LEU A 28 4.74 -5.62 -1.52
CA LEU A 28 4.35 -6.39 -2.70
C LEU A 28 4.25 -7.90 -2.38
N ILE A 29 5.25 -8.45 -1.69
CA ILE A 29 5.24 -9.88 -1.30
C ILE A 29 4.06 -10.15 -0.36
N LEU A 30 3.81 -9.27 0.63
CA LEU A 30 2.65 -9.40 1.52
C LEU A 30 1.34 -9.36 0.74
N HIS A 31 1.19 -8.47 -0.24
CA HIS A 31 -0.01 -8.41 -1.07
C HIS A 31 -0.23 -9.70 -1.88
N LEU A 32 0.83 -10.37 -2.35
CA LEU A 32 0.74 -11.64 -3.08
C LEU A 32 0.48 -12.85 -2.16
N VAL A 33 1.01 -12.82 -0.93
CA VAL A 33 0.90 -13.93 0.03
C VAL A 33 -0.41 -13.88 0.80
N LEU A 34 -0.93 -12.68 1.10
CA LEU A 34 -2.22 -12.57 1.76
C LEU A 34 -3.34 -12.96 0.79
N PRO A 35 -4.23 -13.89 1.18
CA PRO A 35 -5.39 -14.22 0.38
C PRO A 35 -6.32 -12.99 0.29
N ASP A 36 -6.88 -12.77 -0.90
CA ASP A 36 -7.86 -11.71 -1.15
C ASP A 36 -8.98 -11.77 -0.09
N LYS A 37 -9.15 -10.69 0.66
CA LYS A 37 -10.25 -10.59 1.62
C LYS A 37 -11.52 -10.23 0.87
N THR A 38 -12.56 -11.04 1.03
CA THR A 38 -13.87 -10.82 0.40
C THR A 38 -14.80 -9.95 1.24
N PHE A 39 -14.61 -9.96 2.56
CA PHE A 39 -15.46 -9.24 3.51
C PHE A 39 -14.64 -8.55 4.60
N SER A 40 -14.86 -7.25 4.79
CA SER A 40 -14.34 -6.51 5.94
C SER A 40 -15.38 -6.52 7.06
N ARG A 41 -15.12 -7.26 8.14
CA ARG A 41 -15.95 -7.22 9.35
C ARG A 41 -15.92 -5.86 10.04
N GLU A 42 -14.82 -5.12 9.90
CA GLU A 42 -14.58 -3.85 10.58
C GLU A 42 -15.40 -2.71 9.94
N GLU A 43 -15.61 -2.74 8.63
CA GLU A 43 -16.43 -1.75 7.91
C GLU A 43 -17.83 -2.25 7.55
N MET A 44 -18.20 -3.48 7.92
CA MET A 44 -19.44 -4.15 7.51
C MET A 44 -19.72 -4.06 5.99
N ARG A 45 -18.67 -4.24 5.17
CA ARG A 45 -18.72 -4.06 3.71
C ARG A 45 -17.99 -5.18 2.97
N TYR A 46 -18.54 -5.57 1.81
CA TYR A 46 -17.84 -6.41 0.84
C TYR A 46 -16.72 -5.62 0.18
N LEU A 47 -15.50 -6.16 0.25
CA LEU A 47 -14.31 -5.53 -0.31
C LEU A 47 -14.32 -5.69 -1.83
N GLY A 48 -13.78 -4.68 -2.53
CA GLY A 48 -13.62 -4.73 -3.98
C GLY A 48 -12.98 -6.05 -4.40
N GLN A 49 -13.62 -6.73 -5.35
CA GLN A 49 -13.09 -7.91 -6.01
C GLN A 49 -12.44 -7.52 -7.33
N TRP A 50 -11.59 -8.41 -7.86
CA TRP A 50 -10.90 -8.17 -9.11
C TRP A 50 -11.94 -7.82 -10.20
N PRO A 51 -11.89 -6.62 -10.80
CA PRO A 51 -12.91 -6.20 -11.74
C PRO A 51 -12.82 -7.06 -13.00
N THR A 52 -13.97 -7.54 -13.49
CA THR A 52 -14.01 -8.25 -14.78
C THR A 52 -13.51 -7.31 -15.88
N PHE A 53 -12.54 -7.78 -16.66
CA PHE A 53 -11.90 -6.99 -17.70
C PHE A 53 -12.87 -6.78 -18.86
N HIS A 54 -13.58 -5.64 -18.87
CA HIS A 54 -14.46 -5.25 -19.97
C HIS A 54 -13.87 -4.03 -20.68
N VAL A 55 -13.52 -4.20 -21.97
CA VAL A 55 -12.93 -3.17 -22.84
C VAL A 55 -13.78 -1.90 -22.89
N GLU A 56 -15.10 -2.03 -22.80
CA GLU A 56 -16.06 -0.92 -22.75
C GLU A 56 -15.98 -0.11 -21.43
N SER A 57 -15.68 -0.78 -20.31
CA SER A 57 -15.44 -0.12 -19.01
C SER A 57 -14.07 0.58 -18.95
N VAL A 58 -13.09 0.09 -19.73
CA VAL A 58 -11.77 0.71 -19.86
C VAL A 58 -11.87 2.02 -20.63
N MET A 59 -12.60 2.05 -21.75
CA MET A 59 -12.83 3.28 -22.52
C MET A 59 -13.65 4.33 -21.75
N ASN A 60 -14.58 3.89 -20.88
CA ASN A 60 -15.40 4.79 -20.07
C ASN A 60 -14.72 5.29 -18.77
N GLY A 61 -13.46 4.95 -18.52
CA GLY A 61 -12.70 5.40 -17.33
C GLY A 61 -13.13 4.74 -16.00
N ASN A 62 -14.29 4.10 -15.97
CA ASN A 62 -14.87 3.46 -14.79
C ASN A 62 -14.07 2.22 -14.34
N TYR A 63 -13.30 1.61 -15.24
CA TYR A 63 -12.36 0.55 -14.91
C TYR A 63 -11.24 1.02 -13.98
N LYS A 64 -10.71 2.24 -14.18
CA LYS A 64 -9.63 2.80 -13.35
C LYS A 64 -10.08 2.91 -11.89
N THR A 65 -11.26 3.48 -11.65
CA THR A 65 -11.82 3.64 -10.31
C THR A 65 -12.04 2.30 -9.61
N LYS A 66 -12.53 1.28 -10.35
CA LYS A 66 -12.72 -0.08 -9.80
C LYS A 66 -11.38 -0.73 -9.44
N VAL A 67 -10.36 -0.57 -10.28
CA VAL A 67 -9.01 -1.07 -10.00
C VAL A 67 -8.39 -0.36 -8.80
N GLU A 68 -8.52 0.97 -8.70
CA GLU A 68 -8.04 1.75 -7.56
C GLU A 68 -8.72 1.33 -6.25
N SER A 69 -10.05 1.13 -6.30
CA SER A 69 -10.81 0.65 -5.16
C SER A 69 -10.41 -0.77 -4.75
N TYR A 70 -10.17 -1.67 -5.71
CA TYR A 70 -9.68 -3.02 -5.45
C TYR A 70 -8.29 -2.98 -4.80
N PHE A 71 -7.35 -2.23 -5.36
CA PHE A 71 -5.99 -2.11 -4.83
C PHE A 71 -5.98 -1.51 -3.41
N SER A 72 -6.82 -0.51 -3.16
CA SER A 72 -6.96 0.11 -1.84
C SER A 72 -7.57 -0.85 -0.82
N ASP A 73 -8.51 -1.68 -1.25
CA ASP A 73 -9.18 -2.66 -0.38
C ASP A 73 -8.30 -3.89 -0.08
N GLN A 74 -7.45 -4.32 -1.02
CA GLN A 74 -6.54 -5.46 -0.87
C GLN A 74 -5.13 -5.06 -0.39
N PHE A 75 -4.91 -3.81 -0.01
CA PHE A 75 -3.61 -3.37 0.47
C PHE A 75 -3.23 -4.12 1.77
N PRO A 76 -2.01 -4.66 1.88
CA PRO A 76 -1.60 -5.41 3.07
C PRO A 76 -1.65 -4.53 4.31
N LEU A 77 -2.14 -5.10 5.41
CA LEU A 77 -2.34 -4.41 6.69
C LEU A 77 -3.28 -3.20 6.61
N ARG A 78 -4.22 -3.15 5.66
CA ARG A 78 -5.25 -2.10 5.53
C ARG A 78 -5.83 -1.63 6.86
N ASN A 79 -6.21 -2.55 7.74
CA ASN A 79 -6.86 -2.24 9.03
C ASN A 79 -5.98 -1.34 9.92
N PHE A 80 -4.65 -1.51 9.87
CA PHE A 80 -3.70 -0.65 10.57
C PHE A 80 -3.72 0.78 10.02
N TRP A 81 -3.70 0.93 8.69
CA TRP A 81 -3.77 2.23 8.02
C TRP A 81 -5.10 2.95 8.27
N VAL A 82 -6.21 2.21 8.23
CA VAL A 82 -7.56 2.74 8.54
C VAL A 82 -7.64 3.20 10.00
N HIS A 83 -7.11 2.44 10.96
CA HIS A 83 -7.05 2.86 12.36
C HIS A 83 -6.21 4.13 12.55
N ILE A 84 -5.09 4.27 11.85
CA ILE A 84 -4.27 5.48 11.88
C ILE A 84 -5.07 6.67 11.33
N GLN A 85 -5.74 6.50 10.20
CA GLN A 85 -6.55 7.54 9.59
C GLN A 85 -7.70 7.96 10.53
N GLU A 86 -8.41 7.00 11.10
CA GLU A 86 -9.50 7.26 12.04
C GLU A 86 -8.98 7.99 13.30
N SER A 87 -7.82 7.58 13.82
CA SER A 87 -7.19 8.25 14.96
C SER A 87 -6.78 9.68 14.61
N SER A 88 -6.22 9.91 13.43
CA SER A 88 -5.87 11.25 12.95
C SER A 88 -7.11 12.13 12.78
N ASN A 89 -8.22 11.57 12.30
CA ASN A 89 -9.46 12.31 12.06
C ASN A 89 -10.24 12.62 13.35
N LYS A 90 -9.97 11.88 14.44
CA LYS A 90 -10.52 12.17 15.78
C LYS A 90 -9.77 13.28 16.51
N ILE A 91 -8.52 13.55 16.12
CA ILE A 91 -7.66 14.57 16.74
C ILE A 91 -7.83 15.94 16.07
N LEU A 92 -8.30 15.96 14.82
CA LEU A 92 -8.62 17.17 14.05
C LEU A 92 -10.05 17.64 14.33
#